data_AF-A0A352VHG2-F1
#
_entry.id   AF-A0A352VHG2-F1
#
_cell.length_a   1.000
_cell.length_b   1.000
_cell.length_c   1.000
_cell.angle_alpha   90.00
_cell.angle_beta   90.00
_cell.angle_gamma   90.00
#
_symmetry.space_group_name_H-M   'P 1'
#
loop_
_entity.id
_entity.type
_entity.pdbx_description
1 polymer ?
#
loop_
_entity_poly.entity_id
_entity_poly.type
_entity_poly.pdbx_seq_one_letter_code
_entity_poly.pdbx_strand_id
1 'polypeptide(L)'
;ALGVDLLPWHVVAALLAVNFSTLVSITPANLGVYEGSLFLVLRTAGIDADLALAVAFLSHVAYLVPLAGTGLALESLRMWRRQAA
;
A
#
# COMPACT_ATOMS: atom_id res chain seq x y z
N ALA A 1 -1.39 3.56 -14.09
CA ALA A 1 -1.51 5.00 -13.83
C ALA A 1 -0.26 5.65 -13.22
N LEU A 2 0.87 4.93 -13.02
CA LEU A 2 2.15 5.50 -12.56
C LEU A 2 3.19 5.61 -13.69
N GLY A 3 2.77 5.59 -14.96
CA GLY A 3 3.67 5.62 -16.12
C GLY A 3 4.46 4.32 -16.36
N VAL A 4 4.11 3.23 -15.66
CA VAL A 4 4.79 1.95 -15.74
C VAL A 4 3.98 0.99 -16.62
N ASP A 5 4.57 0.58 -17.75
CA ASP A 5 3.97 -0.40 -18.65
C ASP A 5 4.25 -1.82 -18.15
N LEU A 6 3.18 -2.50 -17.74
CA LEU A 6 3.23 -3.86 -17.17
C LEU A 6 2.34 -4.78 -17.99
N LEU A 7 2.84 -5.98 -18.28
CA LEU A 7 1.96 -7.04 -18.78
C LEU A 7 0.89 -7.38 -17.73
N PRO A 8 -0.33 -7.79 -18.13
CA PRO A 8 -1.41 -8.08 -17.20
C PRO A 8 -1.05 -9.08 -16.10
N TRP A 9 -0.18 -10.06 -16.40
CA TRP A 9 0.25 -11.03 -15.41
C TRP A 9 1.06 -10.38 -14.27
N HIS A 10 1.86 -9.35 -14.53
CA HIS A 10 2.64 -8.65 -13.50
C HIS A 10 1.72 -7.91 -12.54
N VAL A 11 0.60 -7.39 -13.04
CA VAL A 11 -0.42 -6.77 -12.21
C VAL A 11 -1.04 -7.82 -11.28
N VAL A 12 -1.38 -9.00 -11.80
CA VAL A 12 -1.89 -10.11 -10.98
C VAL A 12 -0.85 -10.55 -9.95
N ALA A 13 0.41 -10.70 -10.33
CA ALA A 13 1.50 -11.06 -9.43
C ALA A 13 1.72 -9.99 -8.34
N ALA A 14 1.65 -8.71 -8.70
CA ALA A 14 1.75 -7.59 -7.77
C ALA A 14 0.61 -7.60 -6.76
N LEU A 15 -0.64 -7.79 -7.24
CA LEU A 15 -1.81 -7.93 -6.39
C LEU A 15 -1.68 -9.12 -5.44
N LEU A 16 -1.23 -10.27 -5.92
CA LEU A 16 -0.99 -11.43 -5.05
C LEU A 16 0.09 -11.12 -4.00
N ALA A 17 1.22 -10.56 -4.40
CA ALA A 17 2.31 -10.23 -3.48
C ALA A 17 1.89 -9.28 -2.35
N VAL A 18 1.16 -8.20 -2.68
CA VAL A 18 0.69 -7.24 -1.67
C VAL A 18 -0.44 -7.79 -0.80
N ASN A 19 -1.31 -8.65 -1.34
CA ASN A 19 -2.34 -9.29 -0.51
C ASN A 19 -1.74 -10.36 0.40
N PHE A 20 -0.80 -11.17 -0.08
CA PHE A 20 -0.10 -12.15 0.76
C PHE A 20 0.72 -11.49 1.87
N SER A 21 1.39 -10.37 1.59
CA SER A 21 2.13 -9.61 2.62
C SER A 21 1.23 -8.99 3.69
N THR A 22 -0.07 -8.82 3.42
CA THR A 22 -1.03 -8.28 4.38
C THR A 22 -1.82 -9.34 5.16
N LEU A 23 -1.72 -10.63 4.80
CA LEU A 23 -2.41 -11.71 5.52
C LEU A 23 -1.92 -11.89 6.96
N VAL A 24 -0.62 -11.70 7.19
CA VAL A 24 0.00 -11.83 8.52
C VAL A 24 0.86 -10.60 8.75
N SER A 25 0.45 -9.75 9.68
CA SER A 25 1.25 -8.59 10.06
C SER A 25 2.42 -8.99 10.94
N ILE A 26 3.62 -8.91 10.38
CA ILE A 26 4.89 -9.15 11.08
C ILE A 26 5.49 -7.81 11.56
N THR A 27 5.25 -6.72 10.83
CA THR A 27 5.73 -5.36 11.15
C THR A 27 4.57 -4.37 11.30
N PRO A 28 4.74 -3.26 12.06
CA PRO A 28 3.72 -2.22 12.15
C PRO A 28 3.31 -1.71 10.77
N ALA A 29 2.00 -1.73 10.48
CA ALA A 29 1.42 -1.39 9.18
C ALA A 29 2.03 -2.16 7.98
N ASN A 30 2.68 -3.32 8.20
CA ASN A 30 3.39 -4.10 7.18
C ASN A 30 4.49 -3.33 6.43
N LEU A 31 5.02 -2.27 7.04
CA LEU A 31 6.13 -1.52 6.47
C LEU A 31 7.33 -2.44 6.23
N GLY A 32 7.92 -2.32 5.05
CA GLY A 32 9.02 -3.14 4.55
C GLY A 32 8.55 -4.42 3.87
N VAL A 33 7.61 -5.16 4.46
CA VAL A 33 7.11 -6.42 3.88
C VAL A 33 6.23 -6.14 2.66
N TYR A 34 5.33 -5.17 2.78
CA TYR A 34 4.46 -4.75 1.67
C TYR A 34 5.29 -4.20 0.51
N GLU A 35 6.13 -3.19 0.78
CA GLU A 35 6.94 -2.53 -0.24
C GLU A 35 7.95 -3.49 -0.85
N GLY A 36 8.60 -4.33 -0.03
CA GLY A 36 9.56 -5.32 -0.49
C GLY A 36 8.92 -6.35 -1.42
N SER A 37 7.72 -6.84 -1.09
CA SER A 37 7.00 -7.80 -1.94
C SER A 37 6.65 -7.22 -3.31
N LEU A 38 6.12 -6.00 -3.35
CA LEU A 38 5.76 -5.31 -4.58
C LEU A 38 7.00 -4.90 -5.39
N PHE A 39 8.02 -4.39 -4.71
CA PHE A 39 9.32 -4.06 -5.32
C PHE A 39 9.90 -5.27 -6.04
N LEU A 40 9.86 -6.45 -5.43
CA LEU A 40 10.41 -7.67 -6.01
C LEU A 40 9.67 -8.05 -7.30
N VAL A 41 8.34 -7.97 -7.31
CA VAL A 41 7.54 -8.19 -8.53
C VAL A 41 7.89 -7.18 -9.61
N LEU A 42 7.95 -5.89 -9.28
CA LEU A 42 8.30 -4.83 -10.23
C LEU A 42 9.72 -4.99 -10.79
N ARG A 43 10.68 -5.44 -9.96
CA ARG A 43 12.05 -5.77 -10.44
C ARG A 43 12.06 -6.96 -11.38
N THR A 44 11.26 -8.00 -11.12
CA THR A 44 11.11 -9.12 -12.07
C THR A 44 10.42 -8.69 -13.37
N ALA A 45 9.66 -7.59 -13.34
CA ALA A 45 9.07 -6.96 -14.51
C ALA A 45 10.04 -6.10 -15.33
N GLY A 46 11.30 -5.97 -14.89
CA GLY A 46 12.31 -5.15 -15.56
C GLY A 46 12.24 -3.66 -15.21
N ILE A 47 11.44 -3.26 -14.21
CA ILE A 47 11.36 -1.86 -13.78
C ILE A 47 12.61 -1.47 -13.00
N ASP A 48 13.15 -0.28 -13.26
CA ASP A 48 14.29 0.27 -12.53
C ASP A 48 14.06 0.33 -11.02
N ALA A 49 15.12 0.15 -10.23
CA ALA A 49 15.01 0.04 -8.78
C ALA A 49 14.41 1.30 -8.14
N ASP A 50 14.86 2.48 -8.55
CA ASP A 50 14.35 3.75 -8.01
C ASP A 50 12.84 3.91 -8.28
N LEU A 51 12.41 3.59 -9.49
CA LEU A 51 11.00 3.67 -9.88
C LEU A 51 10.16 2.58 -9.19
N ALA A 52 10.67 1.35 -9.11
CA ALA A 52 10.00 0.25 -8.43
C ALA A 52 9.78 0.56 -6.94
N LEU A 53 10.77 1.15 -6.28
CA LEU A 53 10.66 1.55 -4.88
C LEU A 53 9.67 2.69 -4.70
N ALA A 54 9.73 3.71 -5.57
CA ALA A 54 8.80 4.84 -5.53
C ALA A 54 7.34 4.37 -5.72
N VAL A 55 7.10 3.47 -6.68
CA VAL A 55 5.78 2.88 -6.93
C VAL A 55 5.33 2.05 -5.72
N ALA A 56 6.20 1.20 -5.18
CA ALA A 56 5.87 0.37 -4.02
C ALA A 56 5.47 1.23 -2.81
N PHE A 57 6.27 2.25 -2.49
CA PHE A 57 6.00 3.17 -1.40
C PHE A 57 4.71 3.95 -1.59
N LEU A 58 4.53 4.57 -2.77
CA LEU A 58 3.34 5.36 -3.07
C LEU A 58 2.07 4.50 -3.06
N SER A 59 2.14 3.27 -3.56
CA SER A 59 1.01 2.34 -3.50
C SER A 59 0.65 1.97 -2.06
N HIS A 60 1.64 1.82 -1.18
CA HIS A 60 1.39 1.49 0.22
C HIS A 60 0.77 2.67 0.97
N VAL A 61 1.26 3.88 0.72
CA VAL A 61 0.65 5.12 1.25
C VAL A 61 -0.79 5.25 0.76
N ALA A 62 -1.04 5.02 -0.54
CA ALA A 62 -2.38 5.07 -1.12
C ALA A 62 -3.33 4.00 -0.54
N TYR A 63 -2.79 2.90 -0.01
CA TYR A 63 -3.55 1.88 0.72
C TYR A 63 -3.81 2.28 2.18
N LEU A 64 -2.78 2.74 2.90
CA LEU A 64 -2.86 3.05 4.32
C LEU A 64 -3.68 4.31 4.62
N VAL A 65 -3.61 5.35 3.77
CA VAL A 65 -4.32 6.61 4.00
C VAL A 65 -5.83 6.42 4.08
N PRO A 66 -6.50 5.74 3.12
CA PRO A 66 -7.92 5.43 3.26
C PRO A 66 -8.21 4.48 4.42
N LEU A 67 -7.38 3.45 4.61
CA LEU A 67 -7.60 2.43 5.63
C LEU A 67 -7.57 2.99 7.05
N ALA A 68 -6.51 3.70 7.41
CA ALA A 68 -6.35 4.28 8.75
C ALA A 68 -7.02 5.65 8.87
N GLY A 69 -6.95 6.46 7.81
CA GLY A 69 -7.45 7.83 7.82
C GLY A 69 -8.96 7.93 7.96
N THR A 70 -9.73 7.00 7.40
CA THR A 70 -11.20 6.98 7.58
C THR A 70 -11.59 6.72 9.04
N GLY A 71 -10.94 5.77 9.70
CA GLY A 71 -11.15 5.50 11.13
C GLY A 71 -10.84 6.71 12.01
N LEU A 72 -9.68 7.33 11.78
CA LEU A 72 -9.29 8.54 12.51
C LEU A 72 -10.25 9.71 12.27
N ALA A 73 -10.68 9.92 11.03
CA ALA A 73 -11.62 10.98 10.69
C ALA A 73 -12.98 10.78 11.40
N LEU A 74 -13.49 9.56 11.41
CA LEU A 74 -14.76 9.23 12.06
C LEU A 74 -14.70 9.38 13.58
N GLU A 75 -13.64 8.90 14.23
CA GLU A 75 -13.46 9.07 15.68
C GLU A 75 -13.28 10.55 16.06
N SER A 76 -12.52 11.31 15.29
CA SER A 76 -12.37 12.76 15.51
C SER A 76 -13.72 13.47 15.42
N LEU A 77 -14.55 13.12 14.44
CA LEU A 77 -15.90 13.68 14.29
C LEU A 77 -16.81 13.30 15.46
N ARG A 78 -16.71 12.05 15.96
CA ARG A 78 -17.47 11.57 17.13
C ARG A 78 -17.08 12.32 18.40
N MET A 79 -15.79 12.54 18.64
CA MET A 79 -15.30 13.30 19.80
C MET A 79 -15.80 14.75 19.77
N TRP A 80 -15.71 15.41 18.61
CA TRP A 80 -16.20 16.78 18.46
C TRP A 80 -17.70 16.91 18.72
N ARG A 81 -18.51 15.97 18.20
CA ARG A 81 -19.96 15.93 18.47
C ARG A 81 -20.30 15.75 19.95
N ARG A 82 -19.51 14.98 20.71
CA ARG A 82 -19.70 14.79 22.16
C ARG A 82 -19.32 16.02 22.98
N GLN A 83 -18.38 16.85 22.50
CA GLN A 83 -18.01 18.10 23.16
C GLN A 83 -19.01 19.24 22.87
N ALA A 84 -19.71 19.15 21.74
CA ALA A 84 -20.70 20.14 21.30
C ALA A 84 -22.12 19.90 21.83
N ALA A 85 -22.37 18.78 22.53
CA ALA A 85 -23.64 18.40 23.15
C ALA A 85 -23.54 18.51 24.67
#